data_AF-A0A1D2A4S7-F1
#
_entry.id   AF-A0A1D2A4S7-F1
#
_cell.length_a   1.000
_cell.length_b   1.000
_cell.length_c   1.000
_cell.angle_alpha   90.00
_cell.angle_beta   90.00
_cell.angle_gamma   90.00
#
_symmetry.space_group_name_H-M   'P 1'
#
loop_
_entity.id
_entity.type
_entity.pdbx_description
1 polymer ?
#
loop_
_entity_poly.entity_id
_entity_poly.type
_entity_poly.pdbx_seq_one_letter_code
_entity_poly.pdbx_strand_id
1 'polypeptide(L)'
;MPQSTHPPTPVWLDCDPGHDDAIAILLAGYSPQLHLLGISTVAGNQSVEKVTENARRVLYAAGLAGVEVVQGQGRPVMRDPVACAEIHGDSGLDGPSGGPLLPPVPVGAGIGPHSTGPTGARCTDTDISAPAAAGPLQPRGVVVMAERIAAAAAQRAQRVHVVATGALTNVALLLTLFPEIVDRIEIVFMGGALGTGNTGPSTEFNIQVDPEAAAMVMRSGARITMVPLEVTHTALVGPEVATAVLGAAPGGATPFRQAMHDLLHFFAKTVRLWRPGP
;
A
#
# COMPACT_ATOMS: atom_id res chain seq x y z
N MET A 1 -9.29 -27.06 2.76
CA MET A 1 -8.20 -26.30 3.42
C MET A 1 -8.26 -26.63 4.90
N PRO A 2 -7.18 -27.12 5.54
CA PRO A 2 -7.19 -27.32 6.99
C PRO A 2 -7.39 -25.95 7.66
N GLN A 3 -8.36 -25.85 8.57
CA GLN A 3 -8.59 -24.61 9.32
C GLN A 3 -7.44 -24.41 10.30
N SER A 4 -6.81 -23.22 10.25
CA SER A 4 -5.78 -22.81 11.21
C SER A 4 -6.34 -22.89 12.63
N THR A 5 -5.59 -23.51 13.55
CA THR A 5 -5.92 -23.59 14.98
C THR A 5 -5.64 -22.29 15.73
N HIS A 6 -4.97 -21.33 15.08
CA HIS A 6 -4.69 -20.01 15.64
C HIS A 6 -5.63 -18.95 15.06
N PRO A 7 -6.06 -17.97 15.88
CA PRO A 7 -6.83 -16.84 15.37
C PRO A 7 -6.03 -16.12 14.28
N PRO A 8 -6.68 -15.57 13.24
CA PRO A 8 -5.98 -14.85 12.19
C PRO A 8 -5.15 -13.68 12.74
N THR A 9 -3.96 -13.49 12.17
CA THR A 9 -3.04 -12.42 12.54
C THR A 9 -3.65 -11.06 12.16
N PRO A 10 -3.75 -10.08 13.07
CA PRO A 10 -4.35 -8.79 12.77
C PRO A 10 -3.33 -7.92 12.04
N VAL A 11 -3.72 -7.41 10.88
CA VAL A 11 -2.86 -6.61 10.01
C VAL A 11 -3.48 -5.25 9.76
N TRP A 12 -2.67 -4.21 9.90
CA TRP A 12 -2.95 -2.90 9.31
C TRP A 12 -2.00 -2.70 8.13
N LEU A 13 -2.53 -2.37 6.95
CA LEU A 13 -1.71 -2.17 5.75
C LEU A 13 -1.53 -0.66 5.50
N ASP A 14 -0.30 -0.18 5.45
CA ASP A 14 0.06 1.19 5.11
C ASP A 14 0.76 1.21 3.74
N CYS A 15 0.11 1.74 2.71
CA CYS A 15 0.57 1.58 1.33
C CYS A 15 0.37 2.82 0.46
N ASP A 16 1.00 2.84 -0.71
CA ASP A 16 0.84 3.88 -1.73
C ASP A 16 0.37 3.28 -3.07
N PRO A 17 -0.85 2.69 -3.10
CA PRO A 17 -1.32 1.78 -4.14
C PRO A 17 -0.84 1.98 -5.58
N GLY A 18 0.27 1.32 -5.88
CA GLY A 18 0.71 0.87 -7.20
C GLY A 18 0.20 -0.54 -7.53
N HIS A 19 0.73 -1.14 -8.60
CA HIS A 19 0.29 -2.47 -9.06
C HIS A 19 0.63 -3.59 -8.06
N ASP A 20 1.79 -3.52 -7.43
CA ASP A 20 2.26 -4.45 -6.42
C ASP A 20 1.56 -4.28 -5.06
N ASP A 21 1.28 -3.05 -4.65
CA ASP A 21 0.40 -2.78 -3.49
C ASP A 21 -1.01 -3.33 -3.71
N ALA A 22 -1.57 -3.22 -4.92
CA ALA A 22 -2.87 -3.79 -5.24
C ALA A 22 -2.87 -5.31 -5.03
N ILE A 23 -1.77 -5.98 -5.39
CA ILE A 23 -1.56 -7.41 -5.10
C ILE A 23 -1.47 -7.66 -3.59
N ALA A 24 -0.73 -6.83 -2.84
CA ALA A 24 -0.63 -6.94 -1.39
C ALA A 24 -1.99 -6.78 -0.69
N ILE A 25 -2.82 -5.81 -1.11
CA ILE A 25 -4.20 -5.61 -0.63
C ILE A 25 -5.03 -6.88 -0.86
N LEU A 26 -4.98 -7.43 -2.07
CA LEU A 26 -5.72 -8.63 -2.45
C LEU A 26 -5.27 -9.85 -1.63
N LEU A 27 -3.97 -10.04 -1.45
CA LEU A 27 -3.42 -11.13 -0.62
C LEU A 27 -3.82 -10.98 0.84
N ALA A 28 -3.76 -9.76 1.39
CA ALA A 28 -4.15 -9.48 2.77
C ALA A 28 -5.66 -9.70 2.99
N GLY A 29 -6.50 -9.25 2.06
CA GLY A 29 -7.96 -9.33 2.17
C GLY A 29 -8.53 -10.74 2.02
N TYR A 30 -7.89 -11.61 1.23
CA TYR A 30 -8.37 -12.98 1.00
C TYR A 30 -7.62 -14.07 1.76
N SER A 31 -6.51 -13.75 2.42
CA SER A 31 -5.78 -14.73 3.21
C SER A 31 -6.58 -15.12 4.46
N PRO A 32 -6.92 -16.41 4.66
CA PRO A 32 -7.61 -16.85 5.87
C PRO A 32 -6.71 -16.80 7.12
N GLN A 33 -5.40 -16.57 6.94
CA GLN A 33 -4.43 -16.43 8.02
C GLN A 33 -4.35 -15.00 8.55
N LEU A 34 -4.91 -14.03 7.81
CA LEU A 34 -4.83 -12.62 8.13
C LEU A 34 -6.22 -12.06 8.43
N HIS A 35 -6.26 -11.08 9.32
CA HIS A 35 -7.42 -10.24 9.55
C HIS A 35 -7.03 -8.79 9.25
N LEU A 36 -7.35 -8.35 8.04
CA LEU A 36 -7.10 -6.99 7.59
C LEU A 36 -8.04 -6.03 8.35
N LEU A 37 -7.46 -5.25 9.27
CA LEU A 37 -8.17 -4.31 10.13
C LEU A 37 -8.59 -3.03 9.37
N GLY A 38 -7.75 -2.62 8.43
CA GLY A 38 -7.88 -1.37 7.70
C GLY A 38 -6.64 -1.09 6.86
N ILE A 39 -6.75 -0.06 6.03
CA ILE A 39 -5.68 0.42 5.15
C ILE A 39 -5.48 1.91 5.41
N SER A 40 -4.24 2.33 5.62
CA SER A 40 -3.84 3.73 5.48
C SER A 40 -3.08 3.94 4.18
N THR A 41 -3.24 5.11 3.58
CA THR A 41 -2.49 5.48 2.38
C THR A 41 -1.47 6.59 2.62
N VAL A 42 -0.37 6.55 1.89
CA VAL A 42 0.73 7.54 1.97
C VAL A 42 1.13 7.97 0.56
N ALA A 43 1.59 9.22 0.38
CA ALA A 43 2.17 9.63 -0.89
C ALA A 43 3.49 8.89 -1.17
N GLY A 44 3.69 8.50 -2.42
CA GLY A 44 4.85 7.75 -2.89
C GLY A 44 4.76 7.57 -4.40
N ASN A 45 4.28 6.42 -4.87
CA ASN A 45 4.04 6.14 -6.30
C ASN A 45 3.28 7.27 -7.01
N GLN A 46 2.27 7.83 -6.34
CA GLN A 46 1.50 9.01 -6.76
C GLN A 46 1.11 9.88 -5.55
N SER A 47 0.39 10.98 -5.80
CA SER A 47 -0.21 11.79 -4.73
C SER A 47 -1.11 10.95 -3.82
N VAL A 48 -1.19 11.34 -2.54
CA VAL A 48 -1.98 10.59 -1.55
C VAL A 48 -3.45 10.47 -1.95
N GLU A 49 -4.02 11.47 -2.62
CA GLU A 49 -5.41 11.44 -3.11
C GLU A 49 -5.61 10.35 -4.14
N LYS A 50 -4.70 10.24 -5.11
CA LYS A 50 -4.76 9.22 -6.17
C LYS A 50 -4.58 7.83 -5.59
N VAL A 51 -3.57 7.63 -4.74
CA VAL A 51 -3.33 6.30 -4.16
C VAL A 51 -4.43 5.89 -3.17
N THR A 52 -5.07 6.85 -2.48
CA THR A 52 -6.27 6.59 -1.66
C THR A 52 -7.43 6.11 -2.51
N GLU A 53 -7.67 6.77 -3.64
CA GLU A 53 -8.71 6.34 -4.57
C GLU A 53 -8.38 4.97 -5.19
N ASN A 54 -7.11 4.70 -5.52
CA ASN A 54 -6.67 3.39 -6.00
C ASN A 54 -6.93 2.27 -4.98
N ALA A 55 -6.59 2.46 -3.69
CA ALA A 55 -6.93 1.49 -2.64
C ALA A 55 -8.44 1.18 -2.61
N ARG A 56 -9.28 2.23 -2.68
CA ARG A 56 -10.73 2.07 -2.67
C ARG A 56 -11.22 1.31 -3.90
N ARG A 57 -10.68 1.60 -5.09
CA ARG A 57 -11.03 0.87 -6.32
C ARG A 57 -10.64 -0.59 -6.25
N VAL A 58 -9.47 -0.90 -5.72
CA VAL A 58 -9.01 -2.29 -5.51
C VAL A 58 -9.97 -3.02 -4.57
N LEU A 59 -10.28 -2.45 -3.41
CA LEU A 59 -11.21 -3.06 -2.45
C LEU A 59 -12.62 -3.22 -3.04
N TYR A 60 -13.11 -2.22 -3.78
CA TYR A 60 -14.42 -2.28 -4.42
C TYR A 60 -14.50 -3.41 -5.45
N ALA A 61 -13.53 -3.44 -6.37
CA ALA A 61 -13.45 -4.47 -7.42
C ALA A 61 -13.28 -5.88 -6.84
N ALA A 62 -12.62 -5.99 -5.68
CA ALA A 62 -12.44 -7.22 -4.94
C ALA A 62 -13.65 -7.62 -4.07
N GLY A 63 -14.71 -6.80 -3.98
CA GLY A 63 -15.82 -7.08 -3.07
C GLY A 63 -15.42 -7.03 -1.57
N LEU A 64 -14.34 -6.32 -1.25
CA LEU A 64 -13.81 -6.12 0.11
C LEU A 64 -14.21 -4.75 0.67
N ALA A 65 -15.37 -4.23 0.27
CA ALA A 65 -15.82 -2.88 0.61
C ALA A 65 -16.01 -2.61 2.13
N GLY A 66 -16.04 -3.67 2.96
CA GLY A 66 -16.09 -3.54 4.42
C GLY A 66 -14.77 -3.14 5.08
N VAL A 67 -13.65 -3.14 4.35
CA VAL A 67 -12.35 -2.69 4.86
C VAL A 67 -12.27 -1.16 4.82
N GLU A 68 -11.94 -0.55 5.96
CA GLU A 68 -11.79 0.90 6.08
C GLU A 68 -10.50 1.37 5.38
N VAL A 69 -10.60 2.44 4.58
CA VAL A 69 -9.43 3.12 3.98
C VAL A 69 -9.34 4.52 4.56
N VAL A 70 -8.21 4.86 5.15
CA VAL A 70 -7.92 6.18 5.72
C VAL A 70 -6.81 6.86 4.93
N GLN A 71 -7.06 8.10 4.52
CA GLN A 71 -6.03 8.92 3.87
C GLN A 71 -5.00 9.38 4.91
N GLY A 72 -3.74 9.02 4.71
CA GLY A 72 -2.61 9.44 5.55
C GLY A 72 -1.87 10.65 4.97
N GLN A 73 -0.53 10.63 5.06
CA GLN A 73 0.31 11.77 4.70
C GLN A 73 0.46 11.96 3.20
N GLY A 74 0.28 13.22 2.75
CA GLY A 74 0.51 13.67 1.38
C GLY A 74 1.95 14.06 1.06
N ARG A 75 2.85 14.06 2.05
CA ARG A 75 4.24 14.45 1.88
C ARG A 75 5.16 13.78 2.92
N PRO A 76 6.47 13.68 2.64
CA PRO A 76 7.48 13.27 3.61
C PRO A 76 7.54 14.17 4.85
N VAL A 77 8.16 13.72 5.94
CA VAL A 77 8.33 14.50 7.17
C VAL A 77 9.05 15.82 6.91
N MET A 78 10.20 15.74 6.23
CA MET A 78 11.11 16.88 6.01
C MET A 78 11.27 17.29 4.54
N ARG A 79 11.29 16.32 3.63
CA ARG A 79 11.67 16.54 2.23
C ARG A 79 10.53 17.05 1.36
N ASP A 80 10.91 17.52 0.18
CA ASP A 80 9.98 17.77 -0.90
C ASP A 80 9.40 16.45 -1.42
N PRO A 81 8.11 16.41 -1.79
CA PRO A 81 7.47 15.21 -2.33
C PRO A 81 8.12 14.74 -3.64
N VAL A 82 8.30 13.43 -3.77
CA VAL A 82 8.78 12.76 -4.99
C VAL A 82 7.73 11.71 -5.39
N ALA A 83 7.37 11.66 -6.68
CA ALA A 83 6.44 10.66 -7.21
C ALA A 83 7.10 9.82 -8.32
N CYS A 84 6.64 8.59 -8.52
CA CYS A 84 7.16 7.67 -9.54
C CYS A 84 6.12 7.36 -10.64
N ALA A 85 5.59 8.42 -11.27
CA ALA A 85 4.60 8.29 -12.33
C ALA A 85 5.10 7.43 -13.52
N GLU A 86 6.41 7.41 -13.77
CA GLU A 86 7.02 6.64 -14.87
C GLU A 86 6.82 5.11 -14.74
N ILE A 87 6.67 4.59 -13.53
CA ILE A 87 6.49 3.15 -13.28
C ILE A 87 5.00 2.78 -13.20
N HIS A 88 4.18 3.64 -12.60
CA HIS A 88 2.80 3.30 -12.25
C HIS A 88 1.73 4.02 -13.07
N GLY A 89 2.14 4.89 -13.99
CA GLY A 89 1.28 5.70 -14.84
C GLY A 89 0.68 6.92 -14.13
N ASP A 90 -0.14 7.68 -14.86
CA ASP A 90 -0.64 8.98 -14.39
C ASP A 90 -1.65 8.84 -13.25
N SER A 91 -2.42 7.73 -13.21
CA SER A 91 -3.31 7.44 -12.07
C SER A 91 -2.59 6.74 -10.90
N GLY A 92 -1.37 6.24 -11.11
CA GLY A 92 -0.67 5.38 -10.14
C GLY A 92 -1.13 3.92 -10.17
N LEU A 93 -2.17 3.58 -10.94
CA LEU A 93 -2.58 2.21 -11.20
C LEU A 93 -3.13 2.13 -12.63
N ASP A 94 -2.34 2.58 -13.61
CA ASP A 94 -2.81 2.62 -15.00
C ASP A 94 -3.00 1.21 -15.59
N GLY A 95 -3.93 1.11 -16.54
CA GLY A 95 -4.19 -0.08 -17.34
C GLY A 95 -3.54 -0.04 -18.73
N PRO A 96 -3.60 -1.15 -19.49
CA PRO A 96 -2.91 -1.32 -20.77
C PRO A 96 -3.35 -0.37 -21.88
N SER A 97 -4.50 0.28 -21.72
CA SER A 97 -5.07 1.24 -22.68
C SER A 97 -4.84 2.71 -22.29
N GLY A 98 -4.08 2.97 -21.21
CA GLY A 98 -3.95 4.28 -20.59
C GLY A 98 -5.10 4.60 -19.63
N GLY A 99 -4.81 5.40 -18.60
CA GLY A 99 -5.76 5.74 -17.53
C GLY A 99 -5.97 4.60 -16.53
N PRO A 100 -6.83 4.81 -15.50
CA PRO A 100 -6.92 3.88 -14.38
C PRO A 100 -7.37 2.48 -14.76
N LEU A 101 -6.71 1.46 -14.21
CA LEU A 101 -6.99 0.04 -14.44
C LEU A 101 -8.38 -0.38 -13.94
N LEU A 102 -8.83 0.22 -12.84
CA LEU A 102 -10.08 -0.13 -12.17
C LEU A 102 -11.11 0.99 -12.29
N PRO A 103 -12.41 0.64 -12.42
CA PRO A 103 -13.47 1.63 -12.50
C PRO A 103 -13.57 2.44 -11.20
N PRO A 104 -14.12 3.67 -11.26
CA PRO A 104 -14.35 4.47 -10.06
C PRO A 104 -15.34 3.78 -9.12
N VAL A 105 -15.18 4.01 -7.82
CA VAL A 105 -16.10 3.49 -6.81
C VAL A 105 -17.43 4.25 -6.89
N PRO A 106 -18.58 3.59 -7.08
CA PRO A 106 -19.87 4.28 -7.11
C PRO A 106 -20.17 5.03 -5.81
N VAL A 107 -20.82 6.18 -5.93
CA VAL A 107 -21.27 6.96 -4.77
C VAL A 107 -22.23 6.09 -3.93
N GLY A 108 -21.91 5.88 -2.65
CA GLY A 108 -22.72 5.07 -1.74
C GLY A 108 -22.42 3.57 -1.72
N ALA A 109 -21.34 3.11 -2.37
CA ALA A 109 -20.95 1.69 -2.45
C ALA A 109 -20.46 1.03 -1.13
N GLY A 110 -20.70 1.63 0.03
CA GLY A 110 -20.39 1.03 1.33
C GLY A 110 -18.91 0.97 1.70
N ILE A 111 -17.99 1.44 0.86
CA ILE A 111 -16.60 1.70 1.28
C ILE A 111 -16.62 2.84 2.27
N GLY A 112 -16.06 2.59 3.46
CA GLY A 112 -16.10 3.48 4.63
C GLY A 112 -15.90 4.96 4.27
N PRO A 113 -16.57 5.88 4.99
CA PRO A 113 -16.52 7.29 4.69
C PRO A 113 -15.07 7.77 4.67
N HIS A 114 -14.69 8.52 3.64
CA HIS A 114 -13.49 9.33 3.75
C HIS A 114 -13.72 10.34 4.87
N SER A 115 -12.87 10.39 5.89
CA SER A 115 -12.83 11.52 6.82
C SER A 115 -12.28 12.75 6.08
N THR A 116 -13.08 13.32 5.17
CA THR A 116 -12.72 14.49 4.37
C THR A 116 -13.11 15.77 5.11
N GLY A 117 -12.15 16.69 5.26
CA GLY A 117 -12.42 18.10 5.51
C GLY A 117 -12.90 18.81 4.24
N PRO A 118 -13.22 20.12 4.29
CA PRO A 118 -14.15 20.77 3.38
C PRO A 118 -13.76 20.68 1.91
N THR A 119 -14.78 20.38 1.11
CA THR A 119 -14.81 20.30 -0.35
C THR A 119 -14.33 21.59 -1.01
N GLY A 120 -13.22 21.51 -1.75
CA GLY A 120 -12.68 22.68 -2.43
C GLY A 120 -11.83 22.43 -3.68
N ALA A 121 -11.56 21.19 -4.08
CA ALA A 121 -10.84 20.90 -5.33
C ALA A 121 -11.69 20.00 -6.22
N ARG A 122 -12.33 20.61 -7.22
CA ARG A 122 -12.83 19.86 -8.37
C ARG A 122 -11.61 19.38 -9.12
N CYS A 123 -11.48 18.07 -9.30
CA CYS A 123 -10.55 17.49 -10.26
C CYS A 123 -10.98 17.96 -11.65
N THR A 124 -10.39 19.06 -12.12
CA THR A 124 -10.35 19.39 -13.54
C THR A 124 -9.03 18.85 -14.05
N ASP A 125 -9.07 18.07 -15.14
CA ASP A 125 -7.96 17.33 -15.77
C ASP A 125 -6.81 18.21 -16.32
N THR A 126 -6.33 19.17 -15.55
CA THR A 126 -5.27 20.11 -15.96
C THR A 126 -4.47 20.53 -14.74
N ASP A 127 -3.59 19.64 -14.26
CA ASP A 127 -2.25 19.98 -13.78
C ASP A 127 -1.49 18.68 -13.42
N ILE A 128 -0.82 18.10 -14.41
CA ILE A 128 0.03 16.90 -14.30
C ILE A 128 1.35 17.23 -13.55
N SER A 129 1.53 18.47 -13.10
CA SER A 129 2.76 18.99 -12.50
C SER A 129 2.55 19.66 -11.14
N ALA A 130 1.35 19.59 -10.54
CA ALA A 130 1.14 20.21 -9.24
C ALA A 130 1.92 19.42 -8.16
N PRO A 131 2.83 20.06 -7.40
CA PRO A 131 3.54 19.38 -6.31
C PRO A 131 2.51 18.85 -5.31
N ALA A 132 2.75 17.65 -4.77
CA ALA A 132 1.92 17.11 -3.70
C ALA A 132 1.74 18.18 -2.62
N ALA A 133 0.51 18.39 -2.16
CA ALA A 133 0.11 19.61 -1.48
C ALA A 133 1.11 20.01 -0.38
N ALA A 134 1.72 21.19 -0.53
CA ALA A 134 2.72 21.77 0.38
C ALA A 134 2.15 22.21 1.75
N GLY A 135 1.15 21.48 2.26
CA GLY A 135 0.49 21.74 3.53
C GLY A 135 1.19 21.07 4.72
N PRO A 136 0.81 21.42 5.95
CA PRO A 136 1.28 20.72 7.15
C PRO A 136 0.84 19.25 7.13
N LEU A 137 1.59 18.39 7.82
CA LEU A 137 1.22 16.99 8.04
C LEU A 137 -0.20 16.90 8.62
N GLN A 138 -0.99 15.95 8.13
CA GLN A 138 -2.40 15.78 8.47
C GLN A 138 -2.56 14.58 9.41
N PRO A 139 -2.68 14.76 10.73
CA PRO A 139 -2.62 13.63 11.67
C PRO A 139 -3.85 12.72 11.64
N ARG A 140 -4.97 13.14 11.02
CA ARG A 140 -6.27 12.46 11.13
C ARG A 140 -6.22 10.98 10.73
N GLY A 141 -5.62 10.64 9.59
CA GLY A 141 -5.51 9.24 9.15
C GLY A 141 -4.73 8.38 10.15
N VAL A 142 -3.63 8.94 10.69
CA VAL A 142 -2.79 8.29 11.70
C VAL A 142 -3.51 8.14 13.04
N VAL A 143 -4.36 9.09 13.42
CA VAL A 143 -5.20 8.98 14.63
C VAL A 143 -6.19 7.82 14.48
N VAL A 144 -6.88 7.71 13.34
CA VAL A 144 -7.80 6.58 13.10
C VAL A 144 -7.04 5.25 13.09
N MET A 145 -5.88 5.20 12.44
CA MET A 145 -4.97 4.04 12.48
C MET A 145 -4.64 3.64 13.92
N ALA A 146 -4.23 4.58 14.77
CA ALA A 146 -3.90 4.33 16.17
C ALA A 146 -5.11 3.79 16.96
N GLU A 147 -6.29 4.39 16.80
CA GLU A 147 -7.52 3.97 17.47
C GLU A 147 -7.91 2.54 17.11
N ARG A 148 -7.86 2.19 15.83
CA ARG A 148 -8.22 0.85 15.33
C ARG A 148 -7.21 -0.20 15.79
N ILE A 149 -5.92 0.12 15.73
CA ILE A 149 -4.84 -0.75 16.24
C ILE A 149 -5.02 -0.98 17.75
N ALA A 150 -5.22 0.09 18.53
CA ALA A 150 -5.38 0.00 19.98
C ALA A 150 -6.60 -0.85 20.36
N ALA A 151 -7.74 -0.64 19.68
CA ALA A 151 -8.95 -1.43 19.88
C ALA A 151 -8.74 -2.91 19.54
N ALA A 152 -8.10 -3.22 18.41
CA ALA A 152 -7.82 -4.58 17.99
C ALA A 152 -6.84 -5.30 18.93
N ALA A 153 -5.77 -4.62 19.35
CA ALA A 153 -4.79 -5.14 20.31
C ALA A 153 -5.43 -5.45 21.67
N ALA A 154 -6.33 -4.59 22.15
CA ALA A 154 -7.06 -4.80 23.40
C ALA A 154 -8.02 -6.00 23.33
N GLN A 155 -8.72 -6.19 22.20
CA GLN A 155 -9.68 -7.28 22.03
C GLN A 155 -9.03 -8.65 21.85
N ARG A 156 -7.85 -8.71 21.20
CA ARG A 156 -7.24 -9.98 20.76
C ARG A 156 -6.04 -10.42 21.59
N ALA A 157 -5.58 -9.61 22.55
CA ALA A 157 -4.40 -9.87 23.37
C ALA A 157 -3.15 -10.27 22.54
N GLN A 158 -3.05 -9.78 21.30
CA GLN A 158 -1.97 -10.05 20.36
C GLN A 158 -1.50 -8.75 19.72
N ARG A 159 -0.23 -8.71 19.28
CA ARG A 159 0.32 -7.56 18.58
C ARG A 159 -0.35 -7.40 17.22
N VAL A 160 -0.60 -6.16 16.83
CA VAL A 160 -1.04 -5.83 15.47
C VAL A 160 0.18 -5.67 14.59
N HIS A 161 0.15 -6.28 13.41
CA HIS A 161 1.21 -6.14 12.43
C HIS A 161 0.91 -4.95 11.53
N VAL A 162 1.72 -3.90 11.63
CA VAL A 162 1.70 -2.77 10.71
C VAL A 162 2.58 -3.14 9.52
N VAL A 163 1.95 -3.52 8.42
CA VAL A 163 2.61 -3.88 7.17
C VAL A 163 2.72 -2.62 6.32
N ALA A 164 3.92 -2.10 6.11
CA ALA A 164 4.14 -0.91 5.30
C ALA A 164 4.76 -1.26 3.94
N THR A 165 4.10 -0.90 2.85
CA THR A 165 4.60 -1.13 1.48
C THR A 165 4.91 0.15 0.73
N GLY A 166 4.64 1.32 1.34
CA GLY A 166 5.09 2.63 0.87
C GLY A 166 6.09 3.31 1.81
N ALA A 167 6.26 4.62 1.63
CA ALA A 167 7.10 5.44 2.51
C ALA A 167 6.63 5.41 3.97
N LEU A 168 7.58 5.38 4.92
CA LEU A 168 7.30 5.17 6.35
C LEU A 168 6.73 6.39 7.09
N THR A 169 6.25 7.41 6.39
CA THR A 169 5.80 8.69 6.97
C THR A 169 4.64 8.51 7.95
N ASN A 170 3.61 7.74 7.58
CA ASN A 170 2.47 7.46 8.47
C ASN A 170 2.91 6.69 9.72
N VAL A 171 3.77 5.67 9.55
CA VAL A 171 4.29 4.84 10.65
C VAL A 171 5.16 5.69 11.60
N ALA A 172 6.03 6.54 11.07
CA ALA A 172 6.85 7.45 11.87
C ALA A 172 5.97 8.43 12.67
N LEU A 173 4.92 8.98 12.05
CA LEU A 173 3.98 9.86 12.73
C LEU A 173 3.16 9.12 13.79
N LEU A 174 2.74 7.88 13.52
CA LEU A 174 2.04 7.01 14.50
C LEU A 174 2.88 6.85 15.76
N LEU A 175 4.15 6.46 15.60
CA LEU A 175 5.08 6.23 16.72
C LEU A 175 5.40 7.52 17.49
N THR A 176 5.40 8.66 16.80
CA THR A 176 5.68 9.96 17.41
C THR A 176 4.49 10.46 18.22
N LEU A 177 3.26 10.30 17.71
CA LEU A 177 2.05 10.79 18.36
C LEU A 177 1.51 9.82 19.43
N PHE A 178 1.77 8.53 19.28
CA PHE A 178 1.25 7.45 20.13
C PHE A 178 2.37 6.51 20.57
N PRO A 179 3.38 6.99 21.32
CA PRO A 179 4.54 6.19 21.72
C PRO A 179 4.17 4.94 22.54
N GLU A 180 3.04 4.93 23.24
CA GLU A 180 2.52 3.77 23.98
C GLU A 180 2.10 2.59 23.10
N ILE A 181 1.96 2.80 21.78
CA ILE A 181 1.56 1.76 20.84
C ILE A 181 2.71 0.82 20.47
N VAL A 182 3.96 1.22 20.72
CA VAL A 182 5.19 0.48 20.37
C VAL A 182 5.16 -0.97 20.88
N ASP A 183 4.69 -1.18 22.11
CA ASP A 183 4.60 -2.50 22.73
C ASP A 183 3.40 -3.34 22.23
N ARG A 184 2.51 -2.74 21.45
CA ARG A 184 1.30 -3.36 20.92
C ARG A 184 1.40 -3.69 19.44
N ILE A 185 2.47 -3.27 18.77
CA ILE A 185 2.66 -3.51 17.35
C ILE A 185 3.93 -4.28 17.04
N GLU A 186 3.95 -4.82 15.84
CA GLU A 186 5.15 -5.24 15.11
C GLU A 186 5.09 -4.59 13.72
N ILE A 187 6.22 -4.08 13.25
CA ILE A 187 6.31 -3.39 11.96
C ILE A 187 6.99 -4.33 10.97
N VAL A 188 6.33 -4.57 9.84
CA VAL A 188 6.91 -5.29 8.71
C VAL A 188 6.89 -4.34 7.54
N PHE A 189 8.04 -3.91 7.03
CA PHE A 189 8.05 -2.97 5.90
C PHE A 189 8.83 -3.51 4.71
N MET A 190 8.29 -3.25 3.52
CA MET A 190 9.01 -3.42 2.27
C MET A 190 9.79 -2.14 2.00
N GLY A 191 11.11 -2.26 1.95
CA GLY A 191 11.96 -1.13 1.67
C GLY A 191 13.42 -1.39 2.04
N GLY A 192 14.29 -0.55 1.50
CA GLY A 192 15.73 -0.66 1.67
C GLY A 192 16.39 -1.71 0.77
N ALA A 193 17.70 -1.65 0.73
CA ALA A 193 18.57 -2.60 0.04
C ALA A 193 19.84 -2.80 0.88
N LEU A 194 20.34 -4.04 0.95
CA LEU A 194 21.65 -4.36 1.52
C LEU A 194 22.77 -4.12 0.49
N GLY A 195 22.46 -4.27 -0.79
CA GLY A 195 23.32 -4.04 -1.93
C GLY A 195 22.83 -2.88 -2.80
N THR A 196 22.51 -3.17 -4.06
CA THR A 196 22.15 -2.14 -5.04
C THR A 196 20.71 -1.68 -4.88
N GLY A 197 20.51 -0.37 -4.89
CA GLY A 197 19.19 0.26 -4.88
C GLY A 197 18.47 0.22 -6.23
N ASN A 198 17.18 0.57 -6.25
CA ASN A 198 16.39 0.71 -7.49
C ASN A 198 16.33 2.15 -8.01
N THR A 199 16.49 3.14 -7.13
CA THR A 199 16.46 4.58 -7.47
C THR A 199 17.82 5.27 -7.40
N GLY A 200 18.84 4.54 -6.95
CA GLY A 200 20.21 5.00 -6.87
C GLY A 200 21.15 3.85 -6.51
N PRO A 201 22.46 4.10 -6.41
CA PRO A 201 23.46 3.04 -6.21
C PRO A 201 23.20 2.16 -4.98
N SER A 202 22.61 2.74 -3.92
CA SER A 202 22.31 2.06 -2.66
C SER A 202 21.00 2.55 -2.01
N THR A 203 20.09 3.13 -2.80
CA THR A 203 18.82 3.68 -2.30
C THR A 203 17.64 2.95 -2.89
N GLU A 204 16.72 2.57 -2.02
CA GLU A 204 15.42 2.03 -2.41
C GLU A 204 14.36 3.14 -2.34
N PHE A 205 13.38 3.10 -3.24
CA PHE A 205 12.35 4.14 -3.43
C PHE A 205 11.63 4.56 -2.14
N ASN A 206 11.02 3.63 -1.40
CA ASN A 206 10.27 3.95 -0.18
C ASN A 206 11.15 4.66 0.86
N ILE A 207 12.40 4.21 1.00
CA ILE A 207 13.39 4.85 1.88
C ILE A 207 13.84 6.21 1.34
N GLN A 208 13.96 6.38 0.03
CA GLN A 208 14.36 7.65 -0.57
C GLN A 208 13.28 8.73 -0.44
N VAL A 209 12.01 8.35 -0.56
CA VAL A 209 10.86 9.26 -0.43
C VAL A 209 10.87 9.92 0.95
N ASP A 210 11.10 9.16 2.02
CA ASP A 210 11.15 9.70 3.39
C ASP A 210 12.17 8.97 4.29
N PRO A 211 13.47 9.24 4.13
CA PRO A 211 14.49 8.59 4.94
C PRO A 211 14.51 9.13 6.36
N GLU A 212 14.01 10.34 6.62
CA GLU A 212 13.87 10.85 7.97
C GLU A 212 12.81 10.03 8.74
N ALA A 213 11.66 9.74 8.12
CA ALA A 213 10.67 8.82 8.68
C ALA A 213 11.24 7.40 8.86
N ALA A 214 11.95 6.87 7.87
CA ALA A 214 12.60 5.56 8.01
C ALA A 214 13.56 5.54 9.20
N ALA A 215 14.38 6.58 9.36
CA ALA A 215 15.30 6.72 10.48
C ALA A 215 14.57 6.82 11.83
N MET A 216 13.42 7.47 11.89
CA MET A 216 12.55 7.51 13.08
C MET A 216 12.00 6.12 13.42
N VAL A 217 11.45 5.40 12.45
CA VAL A 217 10.93 4.03 12.64
C VAL A 217 12.03 3.10 13.13
N MET A 218 13.21 3.11 12.50
CA MET A 218 14.34 2.26 12.89
C MET A 218 14.85 2.53 14.32
N ARG A 219 14.64 3.74 14.85
CA ARG A 219 15.03 4.12 16.22
C ARG A 219 13.89 4.03 17.23
N SER A 220 12.71 3.57 16.83
CA SER A 220 11.50 3.61 17.66
C SER A 220 11.48 2.62 18.83
N GLY A 221 12.34 1.59 18.79
CA GLY A 221 12.30 0.48 19.74
C GLY A 221 11.19 -0.54 19.47
N ALA A 222 10.38 -0.36 18.42
CA ALA A 222 9.41 -1.35 17.98
C ALA A 222 10.11 -2.61 17.44
N ARG A 223 9.37 -3.73 17.41
CA ARG A 223 9.81 -4.92 16.67
C ARG A 223 9.67 -4.63 15.17
N ILE A 224 10.76 -4.78 14.44
CA ILE A 224 10.86 -4.39 13.04
C ILE A 224 11.41 -5.55 12.21
N THR A 225 10.70 -5.88 11.14
CA THR A 225 11.15 -6.75 10.06
C THR A 225 11.24 -5.93 8.78
N MET A 226 12.44 -5.84 8.21
CA MET A 226 12.68 -5.23 6.91
C MET A 226 12.63 -6.32 5.83
N VAL A 227 11.89 -6.07 4.76
CA VAL A 227 11.84 -6.89 3.54
C VAL A 227 12.51 -6.11 2.42
N PRO A 228 13.83 -6.26 2.24
CA PRO A 228 14.60 -5.43 1.32
C PRO A 228 14.55 -5.96 -0.12
N LEU A 229 15.14 -5.20 -1.05
CA LEU A 229 15.23 -5.56 -2.47
C LEU A 229 15.88 -6.93 -2.72
N GLU A 230 16.82 -7.38 -1.89
CA GLU A 230 17.42 -8.71 -2.03
C GLU A 230 16.39 -9.83 -1.88
N VAL A 231 15.34 -9.60 -1.10
CA VAL A 231 14.23 -10.54 -0.95
C VAL A 231 13.21 -10.32 -2.08
N THR A 232 12.78 -9.08 -2.31
CA THR A 232 11.69 -8.81 -3.26
C THR A 232 12.09 -9.03 -4.72
N HIS A 233 13.37 -8.84 -5.08
CA HIS A 233 13.89 -9.19 -6.41
C HIS A 233 13.89 -10.69 -6.70
N THR A 234 13.63 -11.55 -5.70
CA THR A 234 13.42 -12.98 -5.91
C THR A 234 11.95 -13.33 -6.17
N ALA A 235 11.01 -12.44 -5.85
CA ALA A 235 9.57 -12.61 -6.08
C ALA A 235 9.17 -12.28 -7.53
N LEU A 236 9.81 -12.96 -8.48
CA LEU A 236 9.62 -12.70 -9.91
C LEU A 236 8.33 -13.34 -10.44
N VAL A 237 7.55 -12.54 -11.17
CA VAL A 237 6.33 -13.00 -11.84
C VAL A 237 6.67 -13.40 -13.27
N GLY A 238 6.96 -14.69 -13.47
CA GLY A 238 7.15 -15.29 -14.78
C GLY A 238 5.81 -15.67 -15.45
N PRO A 239 5.83 -16.02 -16.76
CA PRO A 239 4.63 -16.52 -17.46
C PRO A 239 3.99 -17.74 -16.77
N GLU A 240 4.81 -18.61 -16.18
CA GLU A 240 4.34 -19.77 -15.41
C GLU A 240 3.51 -19.35 -14.18
N VAL A 241 3.99 -18.36 -13.42
CA VAL A 241 3.28 -17.83 -12.25
C VAL A 241 1.98 -17.17 -12.68
N ALA A 242 2.02 -16.32 -13.72
CA ALA A 242 0.82 -15.67 -14.24
C ALA A 242 -0.23 -16.69 -14.70
N THR A 243 0.18 -17.74 -15.43
CA THR A 243 -0.72 -18.80 -15.88
C THR A 243 -1.26 -19.62 -14.70
N ALA A 244 -0.42 -19.92 -13.70
CA ALA A 244 -0.81 -20.68 -12.53
C ALA A 244 -1.86 -19.93 -11.67
N VAL A 245 -1.82 -18.60 -11.63
CA VAL A 245 -2.81 -17.77 -10.92
C VAL A 245 -4.23 -18.00 -11.47
N LEU A 246 -4.39 -18.11 -12.79
CA LEU A 246 -5.68 -18.46 -13.40
C LEU A 246 -6.18 -19.83 -12.93
N GLY A 247 -5.26 -20.78 -12.73
CA GLY A 247 -5.53 -22.15 -12.28
C GLY A 247 -6.27 -22.99 -13.32
N ALA A 248 -6.52 -24.26 -12.98
CA ALA A 248 -7.21 -25.23 -13.84
C ALA A 248 -8.59 -25.64 -13.30
N ALA A 249 -9.25 -24.75 -12.54
CA ALA A 249 -10.49 -25.09 -11.84
C ALA A 249 -11.65 -25.38 -12.83
N PRO A 250 -12.47 -26.43 -12.59
CA PRO A 250 -13.68 -26.66 -13.37
C PRO A 250 -14.61 -25.44 -13.24
N GLY A 251 -14.90 -24.77 -14.35
CA GLY A 251 -15.67 -23.51 -14.37
C GLY A 251 -14.88 -22.24 -14.71
N GLY A 252 -13.56 -22.35 -14.93
CA GLY A 252 -12.70 -21.23 -15.31
C GLY A 252 -12.13 -20.45 -14.13
N ALA A 253 -11.37 -19.39 -14.42
CA ALA A 253 -10.79 -18.54 -13.40
C ALA A 253 -11.89 -17.79 -12.62
N THR A 254 -11.75 -17.70 -11.30
CA THR A 254 -12.62 -16.84 -10.49
C THR A 254 -12.34 -15.36 -10.82
N PRO A 255 -13.29 -14.44 -10.58
CA PRO A 255 -13.04 -13.01 -10.78
C PRO A 255 -11.79 -12.49 -10.05
N PHE A 256 -11.51 -13.01 -8.84
CA PHE A 256 -10.28 -12.72 -8.10
C PHE A 256 -9.01 -13.17 -8.83
N ARG A 257 -9.00 -14.41 -9.36
CA ARG A 257 -7.86 -14.96 -10.12
C ARG A 257 -7.64 -14.20 -11.42
N GLN A 258 -8.72 -13.81 -12.09
CA GLN A 258 -8.65 -12.99 -13.30
C GLN A 258 -8.08 -11.60 -12.99
N ALA A 259 -8.58 -10.92 -11.97
CA ALA A 259 -8.07 -9.61 -11.54
C ALA A 259 -6.59 -9.66 -11.15
N MET A 260 -6.19 -10.68 -10.39
CA MET A 260 -4.80 -10.92 -10.01
C MET A 260 -3.91 -11.16 -11.25
N HIS A 261 -4.38 -11.99 -12.19
CA HIS A 261 -3.67 -12.25 -13.45
C HIS A 261 -3.46 -10.97 -14.27
N ASP A 262 -4.49 -10.12 -14.37
CA ASP A 262 -4.44 -8.91 -15.20
C ASP A 262 -3.52 -7.84 -14.58
N LEU A 263 -3.56 -7.69 -13.24
CA LEU A 263 -2.61 -6.86 -12.49
C LEU A 263 -1.16 -7.32 -12.71
N LEU A 264 -0.91 -8.62 -12.57
CA LEU A 264 0.41 -9.22 -12.74
C LEU A 264 0.95 -9.06 -14.18
N HIS A 265 0.09 -9.24 -15.18
CA HIS A 265 0.47 -9.07 -16.59
C HIS A 265 0.84 -7.62 -16.94
N PHE A 266 0.11 -6.65 -16.40
CA PHE A 266 0.41 -5.24 -16.63
C PHE A 266 1.76 -4.89 -15.98
N PHE A 267 1.94 -5.22 -14.70
CA PHE A 267 3.19 -4.95 -13.99
C PHE A 267 4.41 -5.60 -14.66
N ALA A 268 4.29 -6.85 -15.11
CA ALA A 268 5.36 -7.55 -15.81
C ALA A 268 5.77 -6.88 -17.14
N LYS A 269 4.85 -6.22 -17.84
CA LYS A 269 5.19 -5.44 -19.05
C LYS A 269 5.97 -4.18 -18.69
N THR A 270 5.56 -3.46 -17.66
CA THR A 270 6.18 -2.19 -17.26
C THR A 270 7.60 -2.40 -16.71
N VAL A 271 7.80 -3.41 -15.86
CA VAL A 271 9.14 -3.74 -15.32
C VAL A 271 10.10 -4.25 -16.40
N ARG A 272 9.61 -4.95 -17.44
CA ARG A 272 10.43 -5.39 -18.58
C ARG A 272 10.91 -4.25 -19.47
N LEU A 273 10.16 -3.15 -19.57
CA LEU A 273 10.60 -1.96 -20.30
C LEU A 273 11.76 -1.24 -19.57
N TRP A 274 11.87 -1.44 -18.25
CA TRP A 274 12.86 -0.76 -17.41
C TRP A 274 14.17 -1.55 -17.20
N ARG A 275 14.17 -2.88 -17.34
CA ARG A 275 15.43 -3.62 -17.52
C ARG A 275 15.83 -3.55 -19.00
N PRO A 276 16.79 -2.69 -19.41
CA PRO A 276 17.44 -2.94 -20.69
C PRO A 276 17.99 -4.37 -20.62
N GLY A 277 17.77 -5.16 -21.67
CA GLY A 277 18.35 -6.51 -21.77
C GLY A 277 19.88 -6.47 -21.59
N PRO A 278 20.53 -7.63 -21.44
CA PRO A 278 21.98 -7.70 -21.42
C PRO A 278 22.62 -7.03 -22.63
#